data_AF-A0A0P4UIW3-F1
#
_entry.id   AF-A0A0P4UIW3-F1
#
_cell.length_a   1.000
_cell.length_b   1.000
_cell.length_c   1.000
_cell.angle_alpha   90.00
_cell.angle_beta   90.00
_cell.angle_gamma   90.00
#
_symmetry.space_group_name_H-M   'P 1'
#
loop_
_entity.id
_entity.type
_entity.pdbx_description
1 polymer ?
#
loop_
_entity_poly.entity_id
_entity_poly.type
_entity_poly.pdbx_seq_one_letter_code
_entity_poly.pdbx_strand_id
1 'polypeptide(L)'
;MSEGFQSSDFPFNPPYTDGNCYFAGSNDRSIAEEFNASYQEGILEVVIDQENYGRYFKQFEYRYDEKDGIERIEVVIPQSLFRILNQFPRVLKPR
;
A
#
# COMPACT_ATOMS: atom_id res chain seq x y z
N MET A 1 -21.04 3.34 -7.14
CA MET A 1 -19.64 3.50 -7.58
C MET A 1 -18.77 3.06 -6.42
N SER A 2 -17.85 2.16 -6.73
CA SER A 2 -17.06 1.37 -5.80
C SER A 2 -15.94 2.19 -5.19
N GLU A 3 -16.21 2.84 -4.06
CA GLU A 3 -15.15 3.45 -3.29
C GLU A 3 -14.30 2.32 -2.68
N GLY A 4 -13.16 2.04 -3.29
CA GLY A 4 -12.26 0.99 -2.81
C GLY A 4 -11.10 0.73 -3.75
N PHE A 5 -10.18 -0.13 -3.34
CA PHE A 5 -9.26 -0.85 -4.20
C PHE A 5 -10.04 -1.99 -4.87
N GLN A 6 -9.97 -2.11 -6.20
CA GLN A 6 -10.58 -3.21 -6.94
C GLN A 6 -9.53 -4.06 -7.65
N SER A 7 -9.81 -5.36 -7.81
CA SER A 7 -8.95 -6.25 -8.61
C SER A 7 -8.76 -5.76 -10.05
N SER A 8 -9.72 -5.01 -10.61
CA SER A 8 -9.59 -4.40 -11.95
C SER A 8 -8.57 -3.26 -11.99
N ASP A 9 -8.35 -2.57 -10.86
CA ASP A 9 -7.35 -1.50 -10.75
C ASP A 9 -5.93 -2.06 -10.59
N PHE A 10 -5.82 -3.31 -10.11
CA PHE A 10 -4.57 -4.02 -9.89
C PHE A 10 -4.60 -5.37 -10.63
N PRO A 11 -4.56 -5.43 -11.96
CA PRO A 11 -4.72 -6.69 -12.69
C PRO A 11 -3.65 -7.73 -12.31
N PHE A 12 -4.04 -9.01 -12.24
CA PHE A 12 -3.12 -10.13 -12.06
C PHE A 12 -2.79 -10.74 -13.43
N ASN A 13 -1.66 -10.35 -14.02
CA ASN A 13 -1.18 -10.86 -15.31
C ASN A 13 0.34 -11.12 -15.27
N PRO A 14 0.78 -12.24 -14.66
CA PRO A 14 2.19 -12.58 -14.58
C PRO A 14 2.81 -12.80 -15.97
N PRO A 15 4.10 -12.45 -16.17
CA PRO A 15 5.06 -11.97 -15.16
C PRO A 15 5.03 -10.44 -14.94
N TYR A 16 4.14 -9.70 -15.61
CA TYR A 16 4.20 -8.24 -15.69
C TYR A 16 3.53 -7.52 -14.53
N THR A 17 2.45 -8.10 -14.00
CA THR A 17 1.68 -7.53 -12.89
C THR A 17 1.26 -8.65 -11.96
N ASP A 18 1.49 -8.47 -10.68
CA ASP A 18 1.23 -9.45 -9.62
C ASP A 18 -0.07 -9.16 -8.85
N GLY A 19 -0.83 -8.15 -9.31
CA GLY A 19 -2.13 -7.77 -8.79
C GLY A 19 -2.12 -7.21 -7.36
N ASN A 20 -0.95 -6.94 -6.78
CA ASN A 20 -0.85 -6.44 -5.42
C ASN A 20 -0.95 -4.91 -5.37
N CYS A 21 -1.40 -4.37 -4.24
CA CYS A 21 -1.22 -2.96 -3.93
C CYS A 21 -0.14 -2.78 -2.86
N TYR A 22 0.65 -1.72 -3.02
CA TYR A 22 1.86 -1.49 -2.26
C TYR A 22 1.69 -0.25 -1.37
N PHE A 23 2.08 -0.37 -0.10
CA PHE A 23 2.05 0.73 0.85
C PHE A 23 3.39 0.89 1.53
N ALA A 24 3.74 2.14 1.82
CA ALA A 24 4.76 2.43 2.81
C ALA A 24 4.29 2.00 4.21
N GLY A 25 5.24 1.58 5.06
CA GLY A 25 4.97 1.10 6.41
C GLY A 25 4.35 2.15 7.33
N SER A 26 3.91 1.70 8.51
CA SER A 26 3.23 2.58 9.47
C SER A 26 4.08 3.79 9.85
N ASN A 27 3.48 4.99 9.80
CA ASN A 27 4.13 6.28 10.14
C ASN A 27 5.38 6.62 9.31
N ASP A 28 5.58 5.96 8.17
CA ASP A 28 6.64 6.28 7.23
C ASP A 28 6.04 6.49 5.83
N ARG A 29 6.12 7.73 5.34
CA ARG A 29 5.59 8.10 4.02
C ARG A 29 6.65 8.11 2.93
N SER A 30 7.91 7.84 3.28
CA SER A 30 9.07 8.06 2.41
C SER A 30 9.01 7.26 1.10
N ILE A 31 8.61 5.98 1.16
CA ILE A 31 8.45 5.15 -0.05
C ILE A 31 7.34 5.73 -0.94
N ALA A 32 6.19 6.10 -0.36
CA ALA A 32 5.10 6.68 -1.12
C ALA A 32 5.50 8.03 -1.77
N GLU A 33 6.32 8.83 -1.09
CA GLU A 33 6.87 10.08 -1.62
C GLU A 33 7.87 9.85 -2.76
N GLU A 34 8.71 8.81 -2.67
CA GLU A 34 9.65 8.40 -3.72
C GLU A 34 8.89 8.10 -5.04
N PHE A 35 7.83 7.29 -4.98
CA PHE A 35 7.03 6.98 -6.17
C PHE A 35 6.18 8.18 -6.63
N ASN A 36 5.59 8.93 -5.70
CA ASN A 36 4.79 10.10 -6.05
C ASN A 36 5.61 11.22 -6.71
N ALA A 37 6.94 11.28 -6.50
CA ALA A 37 7.80 12.19 -7.25
C ALA A 37 7.72 11.97 -8.77
N SER A 38 7.46 10.73 -9.20
CA SER A 38 7.33 10.34 -10.60
C SER A 38 5.88 10.40 -11.08
N TYR A 39 4.93 9.83 -10.33
CA TYR A 39 3.51 9.78 -10.74
C TYR A 39 2.80 11.12 -10.60
N GLN A 40 3.12 11.89 -9.56
CA GLN A 40 2.53 13.20 -9.28
C GLN A 40 1.00 13.18 -9.08
N GLU A 41 0.45 12.07 -8.57
CA GLU A 41 -0.99 11.87 -8.36
C GLU A 41 -1.43 12.06 -6.89
N GLY A 42 -0.50 12.38 -6.00
CA GLY A 42 -0.73 12.48 -4.56
C GLY A 42 -0.49 11.15 -3.85
N ILE A 43 -0.73 11.14 -2.54
CA ILE A 43 -0.51 9.95 -1.70
C ILE A 43 -1.78 9.63 -0.95
N LEU A 44 -2.27 8.41 -1.19
CA LEU A 44 -3.42 7.86 -0.48
C LEU A 44 -2.96 7.25 0.84
N GLU A 45 -3.42 7.80 1.96
CA GLU A 45 -3.15 7.27 3.28
C GLU A 45 -4.35 6.47 3.79
N VAL A 46 -4.10 5.31 4.42
CA VAL A 46 -5.11 4.45 5.02
C VAL A 46 -4.86 4.36 6.52
N VAL A 47 -5.90 4.56 7.33
CA VAL A 47 -5.79 4.48 8.80
C VAL A 47 -6.39 3.17 9.29
N ILE A 48 -5.55 2.32 9.86
CA ILE A 48 -5.91 0.99 10.35
C ILE A 48 -5.53 0.93 11.83
N ASP A 49 -6.43 0.46 12.69
CA ASP A 49 -6.09 0.23 14.08
C ASP A 49 -5.06 -0.90 14.23
N GLN A 50 -4.30 -0.88 15.32
CA GLN A 50 -3.19 -1.79 15.53
C GLN A 50 -3.62 -3.26 15.58
N GLU A 51 -4.81 -3.55 16.10
CA GLU A 51 -5.33 -4.92 16.21
C GLU A 51 -5.59 -5.50 14.81
N ASN A 52 -6.36 -4.78 13.99
CA ASN A 52 -6.64 -5.20 12.62
C ASN A 52 -5.38 -5.22 11.75
N TYR A 53 -4.47 -4.24 11.93
CA TYR A 53 -3.20 -4.23 11.22
C TYR A 53 -2.36 -5.48 11.54
N GLY A 54 -2.19 -5.78 12.83
CA GLY A 54 -1.47 -6.97 13.28
C GLY A 54 -2.09 -8.27 12.78
N ARG A 55 -3.42 -8.34 12.75
CA ARG A 55 -4.17 -9.53 12.33
C ARG A 55 -4.09 -9.80 10.83
N TYR A 56 -4.21 -8.76 10.01
CA TYR A 56 -4.41 -8.92 8.57
C TYR A 56 -3.19 -8.55 7.73
N PHE A 57 -2.44 -7.50 8.09
CA PHE A 57 -1.49 -6.87 7.18
C PHE A 57 -0.03 -7.04 7.59
N LYS A 58 0.27 -7.16 8.90
CA LYS A 58 1.65 -7.24 9.41
C LYS A 58 2.49 -8.37 8.78
N GLN A 59 1.87 -9.49 8.43
CA GLN A 59 2.56 -10.63 7.81
C GLN A 59 3.08 -10.32 6.38
N PHE A 60 2.64 -9.22 5.77
CA PHE A 60 3.05 -8.78 4.45
C PHE A 60 4.07 -7.64 4.48
N GLU A 61 4.57 -7.29 5.66
CA GLU A 61 5.70 -6.37 5.81
C GLU A 61 6.98 -7.03 5.30
N TYR A 62 7.76 -6.26 4.54
CA TYR A 62 9.11 -6.63 4.17
C TYR A 62 10.00 -5.38 4.13
N ARG A 63 11.31 -5.63 4.20
CA ARG A 63 12.31 -4.56 4.09
C ARG A 63 12.34 -4.08 2.65
N TYR A 64 12.09 -2.79 2.47
CA TYR A 64 12.22 -2.13 1.17
C TYR A 64 13.70 -2.13 0.75
N ASP A 65 13.98 -2.36 -0.54
CA ASP A 65 15.34 -2.54 -1.04
C ASP A 65 16.17 -1.25 -0.88
N GLU A 66 17.18 -1.31 -0.01
CA GLU A 66 17.93 -0.14 0.46
C GLU A 66 19.07 0.22 -0.49
N LYS A 67 19.01 1.40 -1.11
CA LYS A 67 20.16 2.03 -1.79
C LYS A 67 20.90 3.04 -0.91
N ASP A 68 20.32 3.40 0.22
CA ASP A 68 20.72 4.52 1.10
C ASP A 68 21.00 4.12 2.54
N GLY A 69 20.80 2.85 2.92
CA GLY A 69 21.04 2.33 4.27
C GLY A 69 20.00 2.77 5.31
N ILE A 70 18.82 3.22 4.86
CA ILE A 70 17.70 3.60 5.72
C ILE A 70 16.70 2.44 5.77
N GLU A 71 16.49 1.88 6.97
CA GLU A 71 15.48 0.84 7.17
C GLU A 71 14.08 1.39 6.93
N ARG A 72 13.46 0.98 5.81
CA ARG A 72 12.08 1.31 5.43
C ARG A 72 11.28 0.02 5.23
N ILE A 73 10.00 0.07 5.55
CA ILE A 73 9.08 -1.05 5.43
C ILE A 73 8.11 -0.80 4.29
N GLU A 74 7.95 -1.78 3.42
CA GLU A 74 6.87 -1.84 2.44
C GLU A 74 5.89 -2.95 2.83
N VAL A 75 4.61 -2.74 2.54
CA VAL A 75 3.52 -3.67 2.82
C VAL A 75 2.85 -4.06 1.51
N VAL A 76 3.00 -5.33 1.09
CA VAL A 76 2.35 -5.86 -0.12
C VAL A 76 0.98 -6.42 0.22
N ILE A 77 -0.09 -5.73 -0.17
CA ILE A 77 -1.44 -6.23 0.09
C ILE A 77 -1.98 -6.96 -1.15
N PRO A 78 -2.23 -8.28 -1.06
CA PRO A 78 -2.83 -9.03 -2.16
C PRO A 78 -4.30 -8.70 -2.36
N GLN A 79 -4.79 -8.90 -3.60
CA GLN A 79 -6.20 -8.66 -3.96
C GLN A 79 -7.20 -9.36 -3.04
N SER A 80 -6.84 -10.55 -2.54
CA SER A 80 -7.69 -11.34 -1.63
C SER A 80 -8.04 -10.58 -0.35
N LEU A 81 -7.25 -9.56 0.02
CA LEU A 81 -7.47 -8.70 1.18
C LEU A 81 -8.11 -7.36 0.86
N PHE A 82 -8.39 -7.02 -0.40
CA PHE A 82 -9.00 -5.73 -0.76
C PHE A 82 -10.34 -5.51 -0.08
N ARG A 83 -11.15 -6.57 0.09
CA ARG A 83 -12.41 -6.49 0.84
C ARG A 83 -12.21 -6.05 2.29
N ILE A 84 -11.09 -6.42 2.91
CA ILE A 84 -10.76 -6.02 4.28
C ILE A 84 -10.16 -4.62 4.27
N LEU A 85 -9.21 -4.35 3.37
CA LEU A 85 -8.57 -3.04 3.21
C LEU A 85 -9.60 -1.92 2.97
N ASN A 86 -10.64 -2.19 2.17
CA ASN A 86 -11.71 -1.24 1.87
C ASN A 86 -12.62 -0.89 3.05
N GLN A 87 -12.48 -1.54 4.20
CA GLN A 87 -13.24 -1.20 5.42
C GLN A 87 -12.62 -0.04 6.19
N PHE A 88 -11.38 0.32 5.88
CA PHE A 88 -10.65 1.34 6.61
C PHE A 88 -10.75 2.71 5.93
N PRO A 89 -10.83 3.80 6.72
CA PRO A 89 -10.86 5.15 6.18
C PRO A 89 -9.56 5.46 5.43
N ARG A 90 -9.71 6.23 4.35
CA ARG A 90 -8.63 6.59 3.45
C ARG A 90 -8.74 8.03 3.00
N VAL A 91 -7.62 8.72 2.92
CA VAL A 91 -7.54 10.15 2.57
C VAL A 91 -6.48 10.33 1.50
N LEU A 92 -6.90 10.86 0.35
CA LEU A 92 -5.94 11.30 -0.68
C LEU A 92 -5.38 12.66 -0.26
N LYS A 93 -4.10 12.69 0.05
CA LYS A 93 -3.40 13.95 0.32
C LYS A 93 -2.75 14.44 -0.96
N PRO A 94 -3.05 15.67 -1.40
CA PRO A 94 -2.35 16.30 -2.51
C PRO A 94 -0.87 16.51 -2.13
N ARG A 95 -0.07 16.81 -3.16
CA ARG A 95 1.34 17.16 -3.01
C ARG A 95 1.53 18.40 -2.13
#